data_AF-A0A4R4XYN0-F1
#
_entry.id   AF-A0A4R4XYN0-F1
#
_cell.length_a   1.000
_cell.length_b   1.000
_cell.length_c   1.000
_cell.angle_alpha   90.00
_cell.angle_beta   90.00
_cell.angle_gamma   90.00
#
_symmetry.space_group_name_H-M   'P 1'
#
loop_
_entity.id
_entity.type
_entity.pdbx_description
1 polymer ?
#
loop_
_entity_poly.entity_id
_entity_poly.type
_entity_poly.pdbx_seq_one_letter_code
_entity_poly.pdbx_strand_id
1 'polypeptide(L)'
;DRARATFGLLGDGGRFLTIGNASHQPVDPDPRLLDERALTVTDALLLILERGHERPEYEARALAAAADGRLVPAVQTFPLAEAATAHAALESRRTTGKVVLVP
;
A
#
# COMPACT_ATOMS: atom_id res chain seq x y z
N ASP A 1 17.03 -7.22 4.42
CA ASP A 1 15.80 -7.05 3.64
C ASP A 1 14.66 -6.72 4.61
N ARG A 2 13.98 -5.58 4.41
CA ARG A 2 12.92 -5.07 5.30
C ARG A 2 11.68 -5.97 5.27
N ALA A 3 11.35 -6.55 4.13
CA ALA A 3 10.14 -7.37 4.00
C ALA A 3 10.28 -8.68 4.80
N ARG A 4 11.41 -9.37 4.65
CA ARG A 4 11.77 -10.54 5.47
C ARG A 4 11.85 -10.21 6.97
N ALA A 5 12.42 -9.06 7.34
CA ALA A 5 12.49 -8.64 8.74
C ALA A 5 11.09 -8.42 9.33
N THR A 6 10.19 -7.73 8.61
CA THR A 6 8.79 -7.52 9.03
C THR A 6 8.02 -8.83 9.13
N PHE A 7 8.23 -9.76 8.19
CA PHE A 7 7.61 -11.09 8.24
C PHE A 7 7.97 -11.84 9.54
N GLY A 8 9.24 -11.76 9.97
CA GLY A 8 9.70 -12.36 11.22
C GLY A 8 9.09 -11.76 12.50
N LEU A 9 8.46 -10.58 12.41
CA LEU A 9 7.77 -9.94 13.55
C LEU A 9 6.33 -10.44 13.75
N LEU A 10 5.80 -11.25 12.82
CA LEU A 10 4.47 -11.83 12.98
C LEU A 10 4.45 -12.77 14.18
N GLY A 11 3.42 -12.65 15.01
CA GLY A 11 3.06 -13.68 15.99
C GLY A 11 2.35 -14.86 15.32
N ASP A 12 2.11 -15.93 16.08
CA ASP A 12 1.42 -17.12 15.57
C ASP A 12 -0.04 -16.75 15.18
N GLY A 13 -0.54 -17.33 14.08
CA GLY A 13 -1.81 -16.92 13.46
C GLY A 13 -1.73 -15.58 12.70
N GLY A 14 -0.55 -14.98 12.60
CA GLY A 14 -0.32 -13.68 11.97
C GLY A 14 -0.59 -13.65 10.47
N ARG A 15 -0.85 -12.45 9.94
CA ARG A 15 -1.17 -12.23 8.53
C ARG A 15 -0.18 -11.27 7.90
N PHE A 16 0.44 -11.67 6.81
CA PHE A 16 1.29 -10.84 5.97
C PHE A 16 0.51 -10.37 4.74
N LEU A 17 0.22 -9.08 4.66
CA LEU A 17 -0.51 -8.49 3.53
C LEU A 17 0.45 -7.68 2.65
N THR A 18 0.46 -7.97 1.35
CA THR A 18 1.21 -7.21 0.36
C THR A 18 0.28 -6.40 -0.52
N ILE A 19 0.63 -5.13 -0.78
CA ILE A 19 -0.11 -4.24 -1.70
C ILE A 19 0.76 -3.78 -2.88
N GLY A 20 1.95 -4.36 -3.04
CA GLY A 20 2.94 -4.02 -4.05
C GLY A 20 4.35 -4.45 -3.63
N ASN A 21 5.31 -4.31 -4.54
CA ASN A 21 6.71 -4.70 -4.34
C ASN A 21 7.66 -3.57 -4.73
N ALA A 22 7.60 -2.42 -4.04
CA ALA A 22 8.40 -1.24 -4.40
C ALA A 22 9.93 -1.44 -4.29
N SER A 23 10.38 -2.48 -3.59
CA SER A 23 11.80 -2.87 -3.51
C SER A 23 12.23 -3.82 -4.63
N HIS A 24 11.29 -4.34 -5.43
CA HIS A 24 11.51 -5.41 -6.41
C HIS A 24 12.18 -6.65 -5.79
N GLN A 25 11.88 -6.93 -4.52
CA GLN A 25 12.40 -8.08 -3.78
C GLN A 25 11.21 -8.90 -3.29
N PRO A 26 10.84 -9.99 -4.01
CA PRO A 26 9.73 -10.83 -3.59
C PRO A 26 10.03 -11.47 -2.24
N VAL A 27 8.98 -11.64 -1.42
CA VAL A 27 9.04 -12.45 -0.21
C VAL A 27 8.55 -13.84 -0.57
N ASP A 28 9.39 -14.85 -0.35
CA ASP A 28 9.06 -16.26 -0.53
C ASP A 28 9.22 -16.96 0.83
N PRO A 29 8.19 -16.94 1.68
CA PRO A 29 8.26 -17.52 3.01
C PRO A 29 8.23 -19.05 2.93
N ASP A 30 9.04 -19.69 3.77
CA ASP A 30 9.07 -21.15 3.87
C ASP A 30 7.66 -21.69 4.20
N PRO A 31 7.06 -22.56 3.37
CA PRO A 31 5.75 -23.15 3.63
C PRO A 31 5.66 -23.85 4.99
N ARG A 32 6.74 -24.47 5.47
CA ARG A 32 6.74 -25.13 6.78
C ARG A 32 6.54 -24.12 7.91
N LEU A 33 7.16 -22.96 7.79
CA LEU A 33 7.02 -21.87 8.75
C LEU A 33 5.59 -21.31 8.74
N LEU A 34 4.94 -21.25 7.57
CA LEU A 34 3.54 -20.86 7.47
C LEU A 34 2.66 -21.83 8.23
N ASP A 35 2.86 -23.13 8.03
CA ASP A 35 2.06 -24.17 8.68
C ASP A 35 2.30 -24.24 10.20
N GLU A 36 3.56 -24.32 10.62
CA GLU A 36 3.96 -24.44 12.04
C GLU A 36 3.45 -23.29 12.90
N ARG A 37 3.36 -22.10 12.32
CA ARG A 37 2.96 -20.88 13.02
C ARG A 37 1.57 -20.38 12.61
N ALA A 38 0.85 -21.16 11.80
CA ALA A 38 -0.46 -20.81 11.25
C ALA A 38 -0.50 -19.41 10.59
N LEU A 39 0.56 -19.02 9.89
CA LEU A 39 0.65 -17.72 9.23
C LEU A 39 -0.07 -17.74 7.88
N THR A 40 -0.66 -16.61 7.49
CA THR A 40 -1.20 -16.43 6.15
C THR A 40 -0.51 -15.31 5.39
N VAL A 41 -0.39 -15.50 4.08
CA VAL A 41 0.12 -14.48 3.16
C VAL A 41 -1.00 -14.13 2.19
N THR A 42 -1.22 -12.84 1.97
CA THR A 42 -2.29 -12.37 1.09
C THR A 42 -1.78 -11.27 0.18
N ASP A 43 -1.90 -11.48 -1.12
CA ASP A 43 -1.76 -10.41 -2.10
C ASP A 43 -3.03 -9.55 -2.12
N ALA A 44 -3.03 -8.53 -1.26
CA ALA A 44 -4.15 -7.62 -1.16
C ALA A 44 -4.30 -6.75 -2.41
N LEU A 45 -3.23 -6.50 -3.18
CA LEU A 45 -3.34 -5.78 -4.44
C LEU A 45 -4.16 -6.59 -5.45
N LEU A 46 -3.87 -7.89 -5.58
CA LEU A 46 -4.64 -8.77 -6.47
C LEU A 46 -6.12 -8.82 -6.05
N LEU A 47 -6.40 -9.00 -4.75
CA LEU A 47 -7.78 -8.99 -4.25
C LEU A 47 -8.53 -7.70 -4.56
N ILE A 48 -7.87 -6.53 -4.42
CA ILE A 48 -8.47 -5.22 -4.72
C ILE A 48 -8.76 -5.10 -6.23
N LEU A 49 -7.85 -5.58 -7.09
CA LEU A 49 -8.02 -5.54 -8.54
C LEU A 49 -9.15 -6.46 -9.00
N GLU A 50 -9.26 -7.66 -8.42
CA GLU A 50 -10.33 -8.63 -8.72
C GLU A 50 -11.71 -8.15 -8.23
N ARG A 51 -11.75 -7.47 -7.08
CA ARG A 51 -12.97 -6.91 -6.49
C ARG A 51 -13.25 -5.48 -6.92
N GLY A 52 -12.79 -5.08 -8.11
CA GLY A 52 -12.95 -3.72 -8.63
C GLY A 52 -14.40 -3.19 -8.64
N HIS A 53 -15.40 -4.07 -8.62
CA HIS A 53 -16.82 -3.72 -8.54
C HIS A 53 -17.30 -3.22 -7.16
N GLU A 54 -16.60 -3.54 -6.06
CA GLU A 54 -16.91 -3.05 -4.71
C GLU A 54 -16.34 -1.63 -4.44
N ARG A 55 -15.53 -1.10 -5.37
CA ARG A 55 -14.86 0.20 -5.25
C ARG A 55 -15.78 1.38 -4.89
N PRO A 56 -17.01 1.50 -5.45
CA PRO A 56 -17.87 2.66 -5.15
C PRO A 56 -18.20 2.83 -3.67
N GLU A 57 -18.36 1.74 -2.91
CA GLU A 57 -18.66 1.82 -1.48
C GLU A 57 -17.45 2.28 -0.65
N TYR A 58 -16.27 1.70 -0.93
CA TYR A 58 -15.04 2.08 -0.22
C TYR A 58 -14.65 3.54 -0.50
N GLU A 59 -14.81 4.00 -1.74
CA GLU A 59 -14.58 5.39 -2.12
C GLU A 59 -15.53 6.34 -1.38
N ALA A 60 -16.83 6.02 -1.33
CA ALA A 60 -17.81 6.82 -0.59
C ALA A 60 -17.49 6.90 0.91
N ARG A 61 -17.12 5.77 1.53
CA ARG A 61 -16.73 5.72 2.96
C ARG A 61 -15.47 6.52 3.24
N ALA A 62 -14.47 6.46 2.36
CA ALA A 62 -13.23 7.23 2.49
C ALA A 62 -13.48 8.74 2.36
N LEU A 63 -14.30 9.16 1.41
CA LEU A 63 -14.69 10.56 1.23
C LEU A 63 -15.51 11.09 2.40
N ALA A 64 -16.45 10.29 2.94
CA ALA A 64 -17.19 10.66 4.14
C ALA A 64 -16.26 10.85 5.34
N ALA A 65 -15.28 9.97 5.53
CA ALA A 65 -14.25 10.10 6.56
C ALA A 65 -13.32 11.30 6.36
N ALA A 66 -13.08 11.71 5.11
CA ALA A 66 -12.33 12.93 4.83
C ALA A 66 -13.16 14.18 5.13
N ALA A 67 -14.45 14.17 4.76
CA ALA A 67 -15.37 15.28 5.00
C ALA A 67 -15.62 15.55 6.49
N ASP A 68 -15.64 14.51 7.33
CA ASP A 68 -15.81 14.64 8.78
C ASP A 68 -14.48 14.75 9.57
N GLY A 69 -13.34 14.77 8.87
CA GLY A 69 -12.02 14.95 9.46
C GLY A 69 -11.44 13.72 10.17
N ARG A 70 -12.11 12.55 10.15
CA ARG A 70 -11.53 11.29 10.69
C ARG A 70 -10.35 10.78 9.85
N LEU A 71 -10.33 11.11 8.56
CA LEU A 71 -9.25 10.79 7.65
C LEU A 71 -8.66 12.09 7.08
N VAL A 72 -7.46 12.46 7.52
CA VAL A 72 -6.73 13.60 6.99
C VAL A 72 -5.58 13.09 6.12
N PRO A 73 -5.72 13.05 4.78
CA PRO A 73 -4.66 12.56 3.91
C PRO A 73 -3.48 13.53 3.90
N ALA A 74 -2.27 13.01 4.07
CA ALA A 74 -1.07 13.78 3.75
C ALA A 74 -1.01 13.97 2.23
N VAL A 75 -0.88 15.23 1.78
CA VAL A 75 -0.83 15.60 0.37
C VAL A 75 0.45 16.36 0.09
N GLN A 76 1.10 16.02 -1.00
CA GLN A 76 2.23 16.76 -1.56
C GLN A 76 1.84 17.24 -2.96
N THR A 77 1.89 18.55 -3.18
CA THR A 77 1.46 19.16 -4.43
C THR A 77 2.64 19.49 -5.34
N PHE A 78 2.42 19.40 -6.64
CA PHE A 78 3.28 19.93 -7.70
C PHE A 78 2.40 20.66 -8.72
N PRO A 79 2.87 21.72 -9.37
CA PRO A 79 2.19 22.26 -10.56
C PRO A 79 2.08 21.17 -11.64
N LEU A 80 0.99 21.16 -12.40
CA LEU A 80 0.79 20.23 -13.52
C LEU A 80 1.90 20.38 -14.56
N ALA A 81 2.36 21.61 -14.80
CA ALA A 81 3.50 21.90 -15.67
C ALA A 81 4.81 21.20 -15.22
N GLU A 82 4.91 20.77 -13.96
CA GLU A 82 6.06 20.10 -13.38
C GLU A 82 5.84 18.58 -13.18
N ALA A 83 4.90 17.97 -13.91
CA ALA A 83 4.61 16.55 -13.78
C ALA A 83 5.87 15.66 -13.89
N ALA A 84 6.82 16.00 -14.76
CA ALA A 84 8.09 15.28 -14.89
C ALA A 84 8.92 15.30 -13.59
N THR A 85 8.97 16.45 -12.91
CA THR A 85 9.62 16.61 -11.60
C THR A 85 8.91 15.79 -10.53
N ALA A 86 7.57 15.80 -10.52
CA ALA A 86 6.77 15.01 -9.59
C ALA A 86 7.04 13.50 -9.76
N HIS A 87 7.11 13.02 -11.01
CA HIS A 87 7.45 11.64 -11.32
C HIS A 87 8.87 11.27 -10.88
N ALA A 88 9.87 12.09 -11.21
CA ALA A 88 11.25 11.85 -10.79
C ALA A 88 11.39 11.82 -9.26
N ALA A 89 10.64 12.67 -8.54
CA ALA A 89 10.59 12.65 -7.08
C ALA A 89 9.96 11.35 -6.55
N LEU A 90 8.87 10.87 -7.15
CA LEU A 90 8.22 9.62 -6.77
C LEU A 90 9.15 8.42 -6.94
N GLU A 91 9.79 8.28 -8.10
CA GLU A 91 10.71 7.16 -8.40
C GLU A 91 11.94 7.14 -7.48
N SER A 92 12.49 8.32 -7.20
CA SER A 92 13.62 8.49 -6.28
C SER A 92 13.23 8.46 -4.80
N ARG A 93 11.97 8.15 -4.49
CA ARG A 93 11.41 8.06 -3.12
C ARG A 93 11.56 9.35 -2.31
N ARG A 94 11.44 10.50 -2.97
CA ARG A 94 11.46 11.85 -2.37
C ARG A 94 10.08 12.46 -2.16
N THR A 95 9.02 11.66 -2.31
CA THR A 95 7.64 12.08 -2.08
C THR A 95 7.09 11.49 -0.79
N THR A 96 6.16 12.19 -0.14
CA THR A 96 5.39 11.69 1.02
C THR A 96 3.91 11.92 0.80
N GLY A 97 3.07 10.98 1.24
CA GLY A 97 1.62 11.07 1.07
C GLY A 97 1.17 10.93 -0.38
N LYS A 98 0.00 11.48 -0.70
CA LYS A 98 -0.55 11.50 -2.06
C LYS A 98 0.06 12.66 -2.85
N VAL A 99 0.74 12.32 -3.95
CA VAL A 99 1.14 13.31 -4.96
C VAL A 99 -0.09 13.79 -5.73
N VAL A 100 -0.30 15.11 -5.77
CA VAL A 100 -1.39 15.77 -6.49
C VAL A 100 -0.81 16.82 -7.43
N LEU A 101 -1.20 16.76 -8.70
CA LEU A 101 -0.86 17.77 -9.70
C LEU A 101 -1.94 18.86 -9.69
N VAL A 102 -1.52 20.11 -9.52
CA VAL A 102 -2.39 21.28 -9.48
C VAL A 102 -2.34 21.95 -10.86
N PRO A 103 -3.48 22.15 -11.55
CA PRO A 103 -3.53 22.77 -12.89
C PRO A 103 -2.83 24.11 -13.00
#